data_AF-A0A3D2BS62-F1
#
_entry.id   AF-A0A3D2BS62-F1
#
_cell.length_a   1.000
_cell.length_b   1.000
_cell.length_c   1.000
_cell.angle_alpha   90.00
_cell.angle_beta   90.00
_cell.angle_gamma   90.00
#
_symmetry.space_group_name_H-M   'P 1'
#
loop_
_entity.id
_entity.type
_entity.pdbx_description
1 polymer ?
#
loop_
_entity_poly.entity_id
_entity_poly.type
_entity_poly.pdbx_seq_one_letter_code
_entity_poly.pdbx_strand_id
1 'polypeptide(L)'
;MLFVTCSKLIAKSLSRTDQPSTIVAYLSLTMMVPSGLALFFVWQTPTLMQLLLTVAIGFMGSCGHMLLTTAYKIADISAVEPVVFARLVWAAIVGWFMFAEFPGLWIWIGGALIVAASTWLARHESRERRRKEKAA
;
A
#
# COMPACT_ATOMS: atom_id res chain seq x y z
N MET A 1 5.69 -14.43 4.80
CA MET A 1 5.25 -13.95 3.47
C MET A 1 4.00 -14.65 2.94
N LEU A 2 3.90 -15.99 2.97
CA LEU A 2 2.70 -16.74 2.50
C LEU A 2 1.36 -16.24 3.06
N PHE A 3 1.31 -15.90 4.35
CA PHE A 3 0.10 -15.38 4.99
C PHE A 3 -0.38 -14.05 4.38
N VAL A 4 0.55 -13.16 4.04
CA VAL A 4 0.25 -11.83 3.49
C VAL A 4 -0.28 -11.92 2.07
N THR A 5 0.28 -12.83 1.25
CA THR A 5 -0.19 -13.08 -0.12
C THR A 5 -1.56 -13.74 -0.14
N CYS A 6 -1.81 -14.68 0.78
CA CYS A 6 -3.11 -15.33 0.92
C CYS A 6 -4.21 -14.33 1.32
N SER A 7 -3.91 -13.44 2.28
CA SER A 7 -4.81 -12.35 2.68
C SER A 7 -5.15 -11.41 1.51
N LYS A 8 -4.16 -11.04 0.68
CA LYS A 8 -4.40 -10.19 -0.51
C LYS A 8 -5.27 -10.88 -1.57
N LEU A 9 -5.10 -12.18 -1.79
CA LEU A 9 -5.92 -12.96 -2.72
C LEU A 9 -7.36 -13.08 -2.23
N ILE A 10 -7.56 -13.31 -0.93
CA ILE A 10 -8.89 -13.33 -0.30
C ILE A 10 -9.53 -11.95 -0.38
N ALA A 11 -8.79 -10.87 -0.11
CA ALA A 11 -9.27 -9.50 -0.23
C ALA A 11 -9.69 -9.16 -1.68
N LYS A 12 -8.93 -9.60 -2.70
CA LYS A 12 -9.35 -9.44 -4.10
C LYS A 12 -10.61 -10.26 -4.41
N SER A 13 -10.68 -11.50 -3.94
CA SER A 13 -11.87 -12.35 -4.10
C SER A 13 -13.12 -11.70 -3.50
N LEU A 14 -13.01 -11.13 -2.29
CA LEU A 14 -14.08 -10.39 -1.62
C LEU A 14 -14.42 -9.06 -2.30
N SER A 15 -13.43 -8.35 -2.84
CA SER A 15 -13.63 -7.08 -3.56
C SER A 15 -14.46 -7.22 -4.84
N ARG A 16 -14.61 -8.45 -5.34
CA ARG A 16 -15.43 -8.75 -6.51
C ARG A 16 -16.93 -8.79 -6.19
N THR A 17 -17.29 -8.90 -4.90
CA THR A 17 -18.68 -9.07 -4.43
C THR A 17 -19.12 -7.94 -3.49
N ASP A 18 -18.20 -7.34 -2.72
CA ASP A 18 -18.51 -6.32 -1.69
C ASP A 18 -17.95 -4.93 -1.97
N GLN A 19 -18.60 -3.87 -1.46
CA GLN A 19 -18.13 -2.49 -1.58
C GLN A 19 -16.75 -2.29 -0.90
N PRO A 20 -15.84 -1.47 -1.47
CA PRO A 20 -14.50 -1.23 -0.92
C PRO A 20 -14.49 -0.72 0.53
N SER A 21 -15.53 0.01 0.93
CA SER A 21 -15.73 0.52 2.28
C SER A 21 -15.84 -0.61 3.32
N THR A 22 -16.57 -1.69 2.99
CA THR A 22 -16.78 -2.85 3.87
C THR A 22 -15.48 -3.62 4.11
N ILE A 23 -14.63 -3.74 3.08
CA ILE A 23 -13.34 -4.44 3.18
C ILE A 23 -12.39 -3.70 4.11
N VAL A 24 -12.30 -2.37 3.97
CA VAL A 24 -11.45 -1.55 4.85
C VAL A 24 -12.00 -1.53 6.27
N ALA A 25 -13.33 -1.55 6.45
CA ALA A 25 -13.96 -1.67 7.76
C ALA A 25 -13.60 -3.00 8.44
N TYR A 26 -13.75 -4.14 7.76
CA TYR A 26 -13.37 -5.45 8.29
C TYR A 26 -11.87 -5.56 8.57
N LEU A 27 -11.01 -5.02 7.71
CA LEU A 27 -9.57 -4.99 7.93
C LEU A 27 -9.23 -4.18 9.18
N SER A 28 -9.83 -3.00 9.33
CA SER A 28 -9.63 -2.12 10.49
C SER A 28 -10.12 -2.78 11.77
N LEU A 29 -11.29 -3.44 11.73
CA LEU A 29 -11.84 -4.18 12.86
C LEU A 29 -10.91 -5.35 13.28
N THR A 30 -10.40 -6.09 12.29
CA THR A 30 -9.48 -7.21 12.52
C THR A 30 -8.14 -6.76 13.09
N MET A 31 -7.64 -5.58 12.70
CA MET A 31 -6.42 -5.00 13.27
C MET A 31 -6.64 -4.38 14.66
N MET A 32 -7.87 -3.95 14.96
CA MET A 32 -8.24 -3.37 16.25
C MET A 32 -8.20 -4.41 17.39
N VAL A 33 -8.68 -5.64 17.16
CA VAL A 33 -8.76 -6.70 18.17
C VAL A 33 -7.39 -7.06 18.79
N PRO A 34 -6.34 -7.42 18.01
CA PRO A 34 -5.03 -7.74 18.57
C PRO A 34 -4.33 -6.51 19.16
N SER A 35 -4.55 -5.33 18.58
CA SER A 35 -3.98 -4.08 19.10
C SER A 35 -4.59 -3.71 20.47
N GLY A 36 -5.89 -3.94 20.66
CA GLY A 36 -6.58 -3.77 21.94
C GLY A 36 -6.12 -4.77 23.01
N LEU A 37 -5.81 -6.01 22.62
CA LEU A 37 -5.26 -7.00 23.54
C LEU A 37 -3.85 -6.63 24.01
N ALA A 38 -3.00 -6.13 23.09
CA ALA A 38 -1.65 -5.67 23.41
C ALA A 38 -1.62 -4.47 24.36
N LEU A 39 -2.67 -3.64 24.29
CA LEU A 39 -2.85 -2.48 25.16
C LEU A 39 -2.91 -2.85 26.65
N PHE A 40 -3.41 -4.05 26.97
CA PHE A 40 -3.49 -4.56 28.35
C PHE A 40 -2.13 -4.92 28.94
N PHE A 41 -1.13 -5.21 28.10
CA PHE A 41 0.21 -5.66 28.54
C PHE A 41 1.26 -4.55 28.57
N VAL A 42 1.11 -3.48 27.78
CA VAL A 42 2.19 -2.49 27.55
C VAL A 42 1.67 -1.04 27.61
N TRP A 43 0.68 -0.77 28.46
CA TRP A 43 0.04 0.55 28.53
C TRP A 43 1.05 1.67 28.83
N GLN A 44 1.16 2.62 27.91
CA GLN A 44 1.91 3.87 28.05
C GLN A 44 0.93 5.00 27.75
N THR A 45 0.77 5.96 28.67
CA THR A 45 -0.15 7.09 28.46
C THR A 45 0.39 7.99 27.33
N PRO A 46 -0.29 8.06 26.17
CA PRO A 46 0.19 8.89 25.08
C PRO A 46 0.00 10.37 25.42
N THR A 47 0.97 11.20 25.02
CA THR A 47 0.79 12.66 25.02
C THR A 47 -0.22 13.09 23.96
N LEU A 48 -0.83 14.27 24.13
CA LEU A 48 -1.84 14.80 23.19
C LEU A 48 -1.30 14.87 21.75
N MET A 49 -0.01 15.20 21.60
CA MET A 49 0.69 15.23 20.30
C MET A 49 0.79 13.83 19.68
N GLN A 50 1.16 12.81 20.46
CA GLN A 50 1.23 11.43 19.99
C GLN A 50 -0.15 10.90 19.57
N LEU A 51 -1.20 11.26 20.31
CA LEU A 51 -2.57 10.87 19.99
C LEU A 51 -3.00 11.47 18.64
N LEU A 52 -2.75 12.77 18.43
CA LEU A 52 -3.10 13.46 17.19
C LEU A 52 -2.34 12.90 15.97
N LEU A 53 -1.03 12.64 16.13
CA LEU A 53 -0.22 11.99 15.10
C LEU A 53 -0.70 10.56 14.78
N THR A 54 -1.07 9.78 15.81
CA THR A 54 -1.56 8.41 15.62
C THR A 54 -2.89 8.39 14.86
N VAL A 55 -3.80 9.32 15.17
CA VAL A 55 -5.06 9.49 14.43
C VAL A 55 -4.79 9.89 12.98
N ALA A 56 -3.88 10.84 12.74
CA ALA A 56 -3.51 11.27 11.39
C ALA A 56 -2.92 10.12 10.56
N ILE A 57 -2.01 9.33 11.14
CA ILE A 57 -1.41 8.15 10.50
C ILE A 57 -2.48 7.10 10.20
N GLY A 58 -3.39 6.83 11.16
CA GLY A 58 -4.50 5.90 10.98
C GLY A 58 -5.44 6.32 9.85
N PHE A 59 -5.78 7.61 9.78
CA PHE A 59 -6.62 8.16 8.72
C PHE A 59 -5.93 8.05 7.36
N MET A 60 -4.68 8.50 7.24
CA MET A 60 -3.92 8.48 6.00
C MET A 60 -3.66 7.04 5.52
N GLY A 61 -3.38 6.12 6.44
CA GLY A 61 -3.23 4.70 6.16
C GLY A 61 -4.52 4.03 5.69
N SER A 62 -5.66 4.43 6.26
CA SER A 62 -6.99 3.95 5.83
C SER A 62 -7.34 4.45 4.44
N CYS A 63 -7.13 5.74 4.16
CA CYS A 63 -7.29 6.30 2.82
C CYS A 63 -6.39 5.58 1.80
N GLY A 64 -5.13 5.32 2.15
CA GLY A 64 -4.21 4.55 1.32
C GLY A 64 -4.70 3.14 1.02
N HIS A 65 -5.27 2.44 2.01
CA HIS A 65 -5.88 1.12 1.81
C HIS A 65 -7.14 1.18 0.93
N MET A 66 -7.99 2.20 1.09
CA MET A 66 -9.17 2.38 0.23
C MET A 66 -8.76 2.59 -1.23
N LEU A 67 -7.75 3.43 -1.48
CA LEU A 67 -7.20 3.67 -2.82
C LEU A 67 -6.64 2.39 -3.42
N LEU A 68 -5.87 1.62 -2.65
CA LEU A 68 -5.29 0.37 -3.11
C LEU A 68 -6.35 -0.69 -3.42
N THR A 69 -7.37 -0.80 -2.57
CA THR A 69 -8.50 -1.74 -2.78
C THR A 69 -9.29 -1.37 -4.02
N THR A 70 -9.50 -0.07 -4.26
CA THR A 70 -10.14 0.44 -5.47
C THR A 70 -9.28 0.16 -6.72
N ALA A 71 -7.96 0.32 -6.62
CA ALA A 71 -7.04 -0.01 -7.71
C ALA A 71 -7.11 -1.50 -8.09
N TYR A 72 -7.18 -2.41 -7.13
CA TYR A 72 -7.34 -3.85 -7.38
C TYR A 72 -8.69 -4.24 -8.00
N LYS A 73 -9.72 -3.40 -7.87
CA LYS A 73 -11.01 -3.61 -8.55
C LYS A 73 -10.98 -3.18 -10.01
N ILE A 74 -10.22 -2.14 -10.34
CA ILE A 74 -10.20 -1.52 -11.68
C ILE A 74 -9.12 -2.14 -12.57
N ALA A 75 -7.98 -2.54 -11.99
CA ALA A 75 -6.83 -3.09 -12.69
C ALA A 75 -6.44 -4.47 -12.15
N ASP A 76 -5.86 -5.30 -13.02
CA ASP A 76 -5.39 -6.63 -12.63
C ASP A 76 -4.27 -6.55 -11.59
N ILE A 77 -4.13 -7.58 -10.74
CA ILE A 77 -3.13 -7.56 -9.65
C ILE A 77 -1.74 -7.26 -10.21
N SER A 78 -1.40 -7.92 -11.31
CA SER A 78 -0.10 -7.80 -11.97
C SER A 78 0.21 -6.38 -12.46
N ALA A 79 -0.81 -5.55 -12.71
CA ALA A 79 -0.67 -4.14 -13.08
C ALA A 79 -0.56 -3.21 -11.86
N VAL A 80 -1.11 -3.61 -10.71
CA VAL A 80 -1.11 -2.80 -9.47
C VAL A 80 0.13 -3.07 -8.60
N GLU A 81 0.66 -4.29 -8.58
CA GLU A 81 1.92 -4.65 -7.90
C GLU A 81 3.12 -3.71 -8.15
N PRO A 82 3.41 -3.24 -9.37
CA PRO A 82 4.49 -2.31 -9.69
C PRO A 82 4.31 -0.94 -9.05
N VAL A 83 3.06 -0.45 -8.97
CA VAL A 83 2.72 0.79 -8.27
C VAL A 83 2.96 0.62 -6.76
N VAL A 84 2.65 -0.57 -6.22
CA VAL A 84 2.97 -0.91 -4.83
C VAL A 84 4.49 -0.93 -4.59
N PHE A 85 5.30 -1.39 -5.54
CA PHE A 85 6.76 -1.29 -5.44
C PHE A 85 7.26 0.16 -5.55
N ALA A 86 6.66 0.99 -6.40
CA ALA A 86 6.99 2.41 -6.50
C ALA A 86 6.74 3.18 -5.19
N ARG A 87 5.75 2.75 -4.38
CA ARG A 87 5.54 3.27 -3.03
C ARG A 87 6.79 3.16 -2.15
N LEU A 88 7.62 2.12 -2.33
CA LEU A 88 8.86 1.93 -1.56
C LEU A 88 9.86 3.06 -1.85
N VAL A 89 9.94 3.50 -3.11
CA VAL A 89 10.80 4.62 -3.54
C VAL A 89 10.31 5.92 -2.88
N TRP A 90 9.00 6.18 -2.93
CA TRP A 90 8.42 7.34 -2.27
C TRP A 90 8.62 7.32 -0.75
N ALA A 91 8.49 6.15 -0.11
CA ALA A 91 8.78 6.00 1.32
C ALA A 91 10.24 6.31 1.65
N ALA A 92 11.18 5.88 0.81
CA ALA A 92 12.61 6.20 0.99
C ALA A 92 12.90 7.70 0.84
N ILE A 93 12.29 8.37 -0.15
CA ILE A 93 12.43 9.82 -0.36
C ILE A 93 11.86 10.60 0.83
N VAL A 94 10.64 10.27 1.26
CA VAL A 94 9.99 10.92 2.40
C VAL A 94 10.75 10.66 3.70
N GLY A 95 11.25 9.42 3.88
CA GLY A 95 12.08 9.06 5.02
C GLY A 95 13.36 9.88 5.09
N TRP A 96 14.07 10.02 3.98
CA TRP A 96 15.24 10.89 3.92
C TRP A 96 14.87 12.34 4.27
N PHE A 97 13.78 12.86 3.71
CA PHE A 97 13.38 14.26 3.95
C PHE A 97 12.96 14.54 5.41
N MET A 98 12.30 13.58 6.06
CA MET A 98 11.82 13.74 7.45
C MET A 98 12.88 13.42 8.51
N PHE A 99 13.77 12.44 8.25
CA PHE A 99 14.73 11.96 9.25
C PHE A 99 16.16 12.44 8.99
N ALA A 100 16.43 13.10 7.85
CA ALA A 100 17.75 13.58 7.42
C ALA A 100 18.85 12.50 7.40
N GLU A 101 18.48 11.22 7.46
CA GLU A 101 19.41 10.10 7.32
C GLU A 101 19.81 9.94 5.86
N PHE A 102 21.12 10.02 5.58
CA PHE A 102 21.62 9.91 4.22
C PHE A 102 21.47 8.46 3.74
N PRO A 103 20.63 8.19 2.72
CA PRO A 103 20.44 6.83 2.25
C PRO A 103 21.74 6.31 1.63
N GLY A 104 22.22 5.18 2.14
CA GLY A 104 23.42 4.52 1.62
C GLY A 104 23.29 4.13 0.14
N LEU A 105 24.43 3.87 -0.52
CA LEU A 105 24.52 3.60 -1.96
C LEU A 105 23.50 2.55 -2.47
N TRP A 106 23.22 1.53 -1.65
CA TRP A 106 22.28 0.46 -1.98
C TRP A 106 20.83 0.93 -2.15
N ILE A 107 20.40 1.98 -1.44
CA ILE A 107 19.05 2.55 -1.57
C ILE A 107 18.88 3.25 -2.91
N TRP A 108 19.94 3.92 -3.39
CA TRP A 108 19.95 4.53 -4.73
C TRP A 108 19.88 3.50 -5.84
N ILE A 109 20.64 2.40 -5.73
CA ILE A 109 20.61 1.30 -6.69
C ILE A 109 19.23 0.63 -6.71
N GLY A 110 18.68 0.31 -5.54
CA GLY A 110 17.34 -0.25 -5.42
C GLY A 110 16.26 0.68 -5.96
N GLY A 111 16.35 1.98 -5.64
CA GLY A 111 15.44 3.01 -6.14
C GLY A 111 15.47 3.14 -7.65
N ALA A 112 16.66 3.20 -8.27
CA ALA A 112 16.82 3.24 -9.71
C ALA A 112 16.23 2.00 -10.41
N LEU A 113 16.43 0.81 -9.83
CA LEU A 113 15.86 -0.43 -10.35
C LEU A 113 14.32 -0.41 -10.33
N ILE A 114 13.72 0.07 -9.23
CA ILE A 114 12.26 0.17 -9.10
C ILE A 114 11.69 1.20 -10.08
N VAL A 115 12.36 2.35 -10.26
CA VAL A 115 11.94 3.37 -11.24
C VAL A 115 12.03 2.83 -12.67
N ALA A 116 13.09 2.10 -13.01
CA ALA A 116 13.25 1.47 -14.31
C ALA A 116 12.15 0.42 -14.57
N ALA A 117 11.89 -0.46 -13.60
CA ALA A 117 10.86 -1.50 -13.70
C ALA A 117 9.45 -0.91 -13.84
N SER A 118 9.12 0.11 -13.03
CA SER A 118 7.81 0.77 -13.09
C SER A 118 7.59 1.51 -14.41
N THR A 119 8.61 2.21 -14.91
CA THR A 119 8.56 2.90 -16.22
C THR A 119 8.43 1.91 -17.38
N TRP A 120 9.16 0.79 -17.33
CA TRP A 120 9.10 -0.24 -18.36
C TRP A 120 7.71 -0.88 -18.43
N LEU A 121 7.12 -1.19 -17.28
CA LEU A 121 5.80 -1.81 -17.26
C LEU A 121 4.69 -0.85 -17.68
N ALA A 122 4.71 0.42 -17.22
CA ALA A 122 3.75 1.42 -17.67
C ALA A 122 3.76 1.56 -19.21
N ARG A 123 4.95 1.50 -19.82
CA ARG A 123 5.10 1.47 -21.29
C ARG A 123 4.54 0.19 -21.90
N HIS A 124 4.78 -0.97 -21.31
CA HIS A 124 4.28 -2.25 -21.81
C HIS A 124 2.74 -2.30 -21.81
N GLU A 125 2.12 -1.90 -20.70
CA GLU A 125 0.67 -1.91 -20.53
C GLU A 125 -0.02 -0.90 -21.47
N SER A 126 0.58 0.28 -21.67
CA SER A 126 0.10 1.26 -22.65
C SER A 126 0.12 0.73 -24.09
N ARG A 127 1.12 -0.10 -24.43
CA ARG A 127 1.22 -0.73 -25.76
C ARG A 127 0.19 -1.82 -25.96
N GLU A 128 -0.07 -2.65 -24.94
CA GLU A 128 -1.09 -3.70 -25.01
C GLU A 128 -2.51 -3.12 -25.14
N ARG A 129 -2.83 -2.06 -24.38
CA ARG A 129 -4.11 -1.33 -24.54
C ARG A 129 -4.28 -0.80 -25.96
N ARG A 130 -3.26 -0.12 -26.50
CA ARG A 130 -3.28 0.39 -27.89
C ARG A 130 -3.41 -0.69 -28.95
N ARG A 131 -2.88 -1.90 -28.68
CA ARG A 131 -2.99 -3.04 -29.59
C ARG A 131 -4.38 -3.65 -29.60
N LYS A 132 -5.05 -3.70 -28.44
CA LYS A 132 -6.46 -4.14 -28.34
C LYS A 132 -7.43 -3.14 -28.98
N GLU A 133 -7.21 -1.83 -28.81
CA GLU A 133 -8.03 -0.78 -29.45
C GLU A 133 -7.90 -0.74 -30.98
N LYS A 134 -6.75 -1.15 -31.54
CA LYS A 134 -6.55 -1.23 -32.99
C LYS A 134 -7.06 -2.54 -33.62
N ALA A 135 -7.39 -3.54 -32.81
CA ALA A 135 -7.87 -4.85 -33.25
C ALA A 135 -9.39 -5.01 -33.11
N ALA A 136 -10.06 -4.03 -32.47
CA ALA A 136 -11.52 -3.88 -32.41
C ALA A 136 -11.99 -2.89 -33.48
#